data_AF-A0A8T5KWW9-F1
#
_entry.id   AF-A0A8T5KWW9-F1
#
_cell.length_a   1.000
_cell.length_b   1.000
_cell.length_c   1.000
_cell.angle_alpha   90.00
_cell.angle_beta   90.00
_cell.angle_gamma   90.00
#
_symmetry.space_group_name_H-M   'P 1'
#
loop_
_entity.id
_entity.type
_entity.pdbx_description
1 polymer ?
#
loop_
_entity_poly.entity_id
_entity_poly.type
_entity_poly.pdbx_seq_one_letter_code
_entity_poly.pdbx_strand_id
1 'polypeptide(L)'
;MSLDEEQKKQGLETKNIIAIMMVEVIGRPPEHLTETLNDIISKINEEKGVEVKEKKIHEPKPIKDQQDFYSSFAEVEFEAETIMHIAMLMFKYMPSHIEVLSPESFKITNNELNDTFNEITRRLHQYEEITRVIQNEKIILEKKLKDFLEGNKKE
;
A
#
# COMPACT_ATOMS: atom_id res chain seq x y z
N MET A 1 23.35 -33.40 -19.52
CA MET A 1 22.48 -32.87 -18.44
C MET A 1 21.47 -33.95 -18.12
N SER A 2 21.29 -34.28 -16.84
CA SER A 2 20.33 -35.32 -16.43
C SER A 2 18.90 -34.78 -16.53
N LEU A 3 17.94 -35.68 -16.74
CA LEU A 3 16.49 -35.37 -16.70
C LEU A 3 16.09 -34.66 -15.39
N ASP A 4 16.80 -34.94 -14.29
CA ASP A 4 16.58 -34.30 -12.98
C ASP A 4 17.00 -32.82 -12.93
N GLU A 5 18.03 -32.41 -13.67
CA GLU A 5 18.47 -31.00 -13.74
C GLU A 5 17.52 -30.15 -14.59
N GLU A 6 16.90 -30.77 -15.60
CA GLU A 6 15.92 -30.13 -16.48
C GLU A 6 14.56 -29.98 -15.79
N GLN A 7 14.14 -30.96 -14.98
CA GLN A 7 12.95 -30.88 -14.13
C GLN A 7 13.10 -29.86 -12.99
N LYS A 8 14.28 -29.73 -12.38
CA LYS A 8 14.56 -28.69 -11.37
C LYS A 8 14.50 -27.27 -11.94
N LYS A 9 14.91 -27.07 -13.20
CA LYS A 9 14.81 -25.76 -13.87
C LYS A 9 13.38 -25.39 -14.30
N GLN A 10 12.51 -26.37 -14.49
CA GLN A 10 11.11 -26.14 -14.89
C GLN A 10 10.17 -25.76 -13.73
N GLY A 11 10.59 -25.97 -12.47
CA GLY A 11 9.79 -25.67 -11.27
C GLY A 11 10.24 -24.48 -10.43
N LEU A 12 11.10 -23.59 -10.96
CA LEU A 12 11.52 -22.40 -10.21
C LEU A 12 10.46 -21.30 -10.34
N GLU A 13 9.85 -20.94 -9.21
CA GLU A 13 8.98 -19.78 -9.05
C GLU A 13 9.72 -18.49 -9.44
N THR A 14 9.00 -17.54 -10.03
CA THR A 14 9.54 -16.22 -10.34
C THR A 14 9.92 -15.53 -9.03
N LYS A 15 11.21 -15.20 -8.93
CA LYS A 15 11.75 -14.40 -7.83
C LYS A 15 12.37 -13.13 -8.35
N ASN A 16 12.61 -12.20 -7.44
CA ASN A 16 13.35 -10.96 -7.70
C ASN A 16 12.64 -10.09 -8.75
N ILE A 17 11.42 -9.72 -8.42
CA ILE A 17 10.53 -8.89 -9.23
C ILE A 17 10.94 -7.45 -9.00
N ILE A 18 11.26 -6.72 -10.06
CA ILE A 18 11.56 -5.28 -9.99
C ILE A 18 10.28 -4.51 -10.28
N ALA A 19 9.92 -3.61 -9.39
CA ALA A 19 8.72 -2.79 -9.51
C ALA A 19 8.97 -1.37 -9.01
N ILE A 20 8.16 -0.44 -9.49
CA ILE A 20 8.06 0.93 -8.98
C ILE A 20 6.73 1.06 -8.25
N MET A 21 6.75 1.68 -7.07
CA MET A 21 5.54 2.14 -6.38
C MET A 21 5.58 3.65 -6.16
N MET A 22 4.41 4.29 -6.23
CA MET A 22 4.26 5.69 -5.85
C MET A 22 3.58 5.80 -4.48
N VAL A 23 4.26 6.44 -3.54
CA VAL A 23 3.75 6.71 -2.19
C VAL A 23 3.47 8.20 -2.07
N GLU A 24 2.26 8.57 -1.65
CA GLU A 24 1.83 9.95 -1.49
C GLU A 24 1.58 10.28 -0.02
N VAL A 25 1.95 11.49 0.38
CA VAL A 25 1.64 12.06 1.70
C VAL A 25 0.97 13.41 1.54
N ILE A 26 0.03 13.69 2.43
CA ILE A 26 -0.67 14.96 2.55
C ILE A 26 -0.50 15.46 3.97
N GLY A 27 -0.13 16.72 4.15
CA GLY A 27 0.05 17.26 5.49
C GLY A 27 0.48 18.71 5.54
N ARG A 28 0.92 19.11 6.74
CA ARG A 28 1.44 20.43 7.08
C ARG A 28 2.43 20.31 8.25
N PRO A 29 3.51 21.11 8.30
CA PRO A 29 4.05 22.00 7.27
C PRO A 29 4.79 21.22 6.14
N PRO A 30 5.07 21.83 4.97
CA PRO A 30 5.63 21.15 3.80
C PRO A 30 6.98 20.47 4.07
N GLU A 31 7.81 21.00 4.97
CA GLU A 31 9.12 20.46 5.31
C GLU A 31 9.03 19.04 5.91
N HIS A 32 7.96 18.75 6.65
CA HIS A 32 7.76 17.45 7.29
C HIS A 32 7.33 16.37 6.29
N LEU A 33 6.84 16.73 5.09
CA LEU A 33 6.40 15.74 4.09
C LEU A 33 7.59 14.97 3.54
N THR A 34 8.69 15.67 3.24
CA THR A 34 9.93 15.06 2.74
C THR A 34 10.55 14.12 3.76
N GLU A 35 10.57 14.51 5.04
CA GLU A 35 11.04 13.64 6.14
C GLU A 35 10.15 12.39 6.26
N THR A 36 8.82 12.58 6.25
CA THR A 36 7.86 11.46 6.32
C THR A 36 8.04 10.48 5.16
N LEU A 37 8.23 10.97 3.93
CA LEU A 37 8.49 10.11 2.78
C LEU A 37 9.80 9.35 2.93
N ASN A 38 10.87 9.99 3.41
CA ASN A 38 12.12 9.30 3.68
C ASN A 38 11.96 8.19 4.73
N ASP A 39 11.21 8.45 5.81
CA ASP A 39 10.93 7.45 6.84
C ASP A 39 10.12 6.27 6.30
N ILE A 40 9.12 6.54 5.46
CA ILE A 40 8.35 5.48 4.80
C ILE A 40 9.27 4.63 3.90
N ILE A 41 10.14 5.26 3.11
CA ILE A 41 11.05 4.53 2.20
C ILE A 41 12.07 3.70 2.99
N SER A 42 12.59 4.22 4.10
CA SER A 42 13.46 3.46 5.00
C SER A 42 12.74 2.22 5.54
N LYS A 43 11.48 2.35 5.96
CA LYS A 43 10.67 1.21 6.44
C LYS A 43 10.36 0.21 5.33
N ILE A 44 10.12 0.66 4.09
CA ILE A 44 9.97 -0.23 2.93
C ILE A 44 11.24 -1.07 2.74
N ASN A 45 12.42 -0.46 2.85
CA ASN A 45 13.70 -1.16 2.72
C ASN A 45 14.02 -2.11 3.89
N GLU A 46 13.35 -1.95 5.02
CA GLU A 46 13.44 -2.86 6.18
C GLU A 46 12.47 -4.05 6.07
N GLU A 47 11.54 -4.05 5.11
CA GLU A 47 10.65 -5.19 4.90
C GLU A 47 11.45 -6.42 4.44
N LYS A 48 11.16 -7.57 5.05
CA LYS A 48 11.76 -8.82 4.64
C LYS A 48 11.42 -9.12 3.17
N GLY A 49 12.42 -9.52 2.39
CA GLY A 49 12.26 -9.90 1.00
C GLY A 49 12.03 -8.71 0.07
N VAL A 50 12.37 -7.50 0.50
CA VAL A 50 12.30 -6.25 -0.28
C VAL A 50 13.64 -5.53 -0.19
N GLU A 51 14.10 -4.98 -1.31
CA GLU A 51 15.28 -4.12 -1.36
C GLU A 51 14.97 -2.89 -2.22
N VAL A 52 15.09 -1.70 -1.65
CA VAL A 52 14.94 -0.44 -2.40
C VAL A 52 16.20 -0.19 -3.24
N LYS A 53 16.00 0.01 -4.54
CA LYS A 53 17.09 0.24 -5.51
C LYS A 53 17.27 1.73 -5.80
N GLU A 54 16.17 2.44 -6.02
CA GLU A 54 16.18 3.87 -6.30
C GLU A 54 14.98 4.55 -5.65
N LYS A 55 15.14 5.84 -5.30
CA LYS A 55 14.04 6.67 -4.82
C LYS A 55 14.12 8.07 -5.40
N LYS A 56 12.97 8.63 -5.72
CA LYS A 56 12.82 10.01 -6.18
C LYS A 56 11.67 10.67 -5.45
N ILE A 57 12.01 11.61 -4.57
CA ILE A 57 11.02 12.41 -3.82
C ILE A 57 10.76 13.70 -4.58
N HIS A 58 9.49 14.04 -4.76
CA HIS A 58 9.09 15.25 -5.45
C HIS A 58 8.72 16.35 -4.46
N GLU A 59 9.08 17.59 -4.80
CA GLU A 59 8.83 18.76 -3.95
C GLU A 59 7.34 18.90 -3.56
N PRO A 60 7.02 19.25 -2.30
CA PRO A 60 5.67 19.50 -1.86
C PRO A 60 4.96 20.59 -2.67
N LYS A 61 3.71 20.32 -3.06
CA LYS A 61 2.85 21.26 -3.80
C LYS A 61 1.60 21.57 -2.98
N PRO A 62 1.11 22.82 -3.00
CA PRO A 62 -0.12 23.18 -2.33
C PRO A 62 -1.31 22.44 -2.96
N ILE A 63 -2.22 21.96 -2.11
CA ILE A 63 -3.46 21.30 -2.54
C ILE A 63 -4.47 22.38 -2.93
N LYS A 64 -5.10 22.22 -4.11
CA LYS A 64 -6.17 23.12 -4.55
C LYS A 64 -7.32 23.09 -3.54
N ASP A 65 -7.85 24.25 -3.23
CA ASP A 65 -9.02 24.43 -2.35
C ASP A 65 -8.82 24.02 -0.88
N GLN A 66 -7.57 23.80 -0.43
CA GLN A 66 -7.24 23.58 0.97
C GLN A 66 -6.10 24.50 1.42
N GLN A 67 -6.45 25.51 2.22
CA GLN A 67 -5.47 26.44 2.78
C GLN A 67 -4.50 25.70 3.71
N ASP A 68 -3.20 25.95 3.53
CA ASP A 68 -2.09 25.41 4.32
C ASP A 68 -1.90 23.88 4.26
N PHE A 69 -2.48 23.21 3.27
CA PHE A 69 -2.21 21.79 3.00
C PHE A 69 -1.31 21.62 1.77
N TYR A 70 -0.37 20.70 1.90
CA TYR A 70 0.55 20.32 0.85
C TYR A 70 0.44 18.83 0.59
N SER A 71 0.73 18.42 -0.64
CA SER A 71 0.97 17.03 -1.00
C SER A 71 2.35 16.87 -1.62
N SER A 72 2.95 15.72 -1.38
CA SER A 72 4.21 15.29 -1.99
C SER A 72 4.12 13.79 -2.23
N PHE A 73 4.89 13.30 -3.20
CA PHE A 73 4.96 11.88 -3.48
C PHE A 73 6.38 11.46 -3.77
N ALA A 74 6.65 10.16 -3.57
CA ALA A 74 7.90 9.53 -3.91
C ALA A 74 7.66 8.38 -4.88
N GLU A 75 8.49 8.30 -5.92
CA GLU A 75 8.67 7.11 -6.74
C GLU A 75 9.75 6.24 -6.07
N VAL A 76 9.44 4.97 -5.83
CA VAL A 76 10.33 4.03 -5.17
C VAL A 76 10.48 2.81 -6.06
N GLU A 77 11.66 2.62 -6.62
CA GLU A 77 12.02 1.39 -7.32
C GLU A 77 12.56 0.39 -6.31
N PHE A 78 12.03 -0.82 -6.33
CA PHE A 78 12.39 -1.88 -5.41
C PHE A 78 12.41 -3.25 -6.09
N GLU A 79 13.21 -4.14 -5.55
CA GLU A 79 13.21 -5.56 -5.86
C GLU A 79 12.47 -6.30 -4.74
N ALA A 80 11.53 -7.16 -5.12
CA ALA A 80 10.77 -8.01 -4.20
C ALA A 80 11.03 -9.48 -4.52
N GLU A 81 11.25 -10.30 -3.48
CA GLU A 81 11.55 -11.72 -3.66
C GLU A 81 10.41 -12.49 -4.32
N THR A 82 9.15 -12.14 -4.05
CA THR A 82 7.97 -12.82 -4.59
C THR A 82 6.79 -11.85 -4.75
N ILE A 83 5.74 -12.28 -5.48
CA ILE A 83 4.52 -11.48 -5.67
C ILE A 83 3.78 -11.23 -4.34
N MET A 84 3.92 -12.13 -3.37
CA MET A 84 3.37 -11.95 -2.02
C MET A 84 3.98 -10.73 -1.31
N HIS A 85 5.29 -10.51 -1.44
CA HIS A 85 5.95 -9.35 -0.84
C HIS A 85 5.44 -8.04 -1.44
N ILE A 86 5.19 -8.01 -2.75
CA ILE A 86 4.54 -6.87 -3.42
C ILE A 86 3.15 -6.62 -2.85
N ALA A 87 2.31 -7.66 -2.76
CA ALA A 87 0.96 -7.54 -2.18
C ALA A 87 1.00 -7.02 -0.74
N MET A 88 1.96 -7.48 0.07
CA MET A 88 2.17 -6.97 1.43
C MET A 88 2.53 -5.49 1.47
N LEU A 89 3.43 -5.03 0.59
CA LEU A 89 3.77 -3.61 0.47
C LEU A 89 2.53 -2.78 0.08
N MET A 90 1.72 -3.27 -0.85
CA MET A 90 0.48 -2.61 -1.27
C MET A 90 -0.46 -2.37 -0.09
N PHE A 91 -0.68 -3.36 0.77
CA PHE A 91 -1.57 -3.19 1.93
C PHE A 91 -0.95 -2.37 3.07
N LYS A 92 0.37 -2.45 3.26
CA LYS A 92 1.03 -1.78 4.38
C LYS A 92 1.23 -0.29 4.12
N TYR A 93 1.56 0.07 2.89
CA TYR A 93 1.92 1.44 2.50
C TYR A 93 0.89 2.11 1.60
N MET A 94 -0.11 1.37 1.12
CA MET A 94 -1.24 1.87 0.31
C MET A 94 -0.77 2.82 -0.82
N PRO A 95 0.15 2.37 -1.69
CA PRO A 95 0.64 3.20 -2.78
C PRO A 95 -0.52 3.60 -3.70
N SER A 96 -0.41 4.79 -4.28
CA SER A 96 -1.37 5.25 -5.30
C SER A 96 -1.18 4.53 -6.63
N HIS A 97 -0.01 3.93 -6.85
CA HIS A 97 0.34 3.24 -8.07
C HIS A 97 1.41 2.17 -7.85
N ILE A 98 1.35 1.10 -8.65
CA ILE A 98 2.39 0.08 -8.72
C ILE A 98 2.59 -0.36 -10.18
N GLU A 99 3.84 -0.47 -10.61
CA GLU A 99 4.23 -0.90 -11.94
C GLU A 99 5.31 -1.97 -11.83
N VAL A 100 5.11 -3.12 -12.48
CA VAL A 100 6.14 -4.16 -12.58
C VAL A 100 7.02 -3.85 -13.79
N LEU A 101 8.32 -3.72 -13.56
CA LEU A 101 9.32 -3.52 -14.61
C LEU A 101 9.90 -4.82 -15.12
N SER A 102 10.11 -5.81 -14.24
CA SER A 102 10.61 -7.12 -14.63
C SER A 102 10.25 -8.22 -13.61
N PRO A 103 10.17 -9.49 -14.05
CA PRO A 103 10.28 -9.97 -15.43
C PRO A 103 9.00 -9.70 -16.24
N GLU A 104 9.08 -9.83 -17.58
CA GLU A 104 7.92 -9.72 -18.47
C GLU A 104 6.91 -10.86 -18.27
N SER A 105 7.39 -12.05 -17.89
CA SER A 105 6.56 -13.24 -17.66
C SER A 105 6.80 -13.84 -16.28
N PHE A 106 5.71 -14.21 -15.62
CA PHE A 106 5.73 -14.85 -14.32
C PHE A 106 5.52 -16.37 -14.42
N LYS A 107 6.29 -17.14 -13.64
CA LYS A 107 6.02 -18.54 -13.33
C LYS A 107 5.63 -18.63 -11.87
N ILE A 108 4.34 -18.85 -11.61
CA ILE A 108 3.78 -18.91 -10.26
C ILE A 108 3.08 -20.26 -10.12
N THR A 109 3.29 -20.94 -8.99
CA THR A 109 2.60 -22.19 -8.70
C THR A 109 1.16 -21.92 -8.24
N ASN A 110 0.27 -22.91 -8.38
CA ASN A 110 -1.09 -22.78 -7.85
C ASN A 110 -1.08 -22.50 -6.33
N ASN A 111 -0.12 -23.06 -5.60
CA ASN A 111 -0.02 -22.84 -4.15
C ASN A 111 0.33 -21.38 -3.83
N GLU A 112 1.37 -20.83 -4.46
CA GLU A 112 1.78 -19.43 -4.24
C GLU A 112 0.68 -18.45 -4.67
N LEU A 113 0.00 -18.73 -5.79
CA LEU A 113 -1.11 -17.93 -6.26
C LEU A 113 -2.29 -17.96 -5.28
N ASN A 114 -2.64 -19.16 -4.77
CA ASN A 114 -3.69 -19.32 -3.78
C ASN A 114 -3.35 -18.59 -2.48
N ASP A 115 -2.12 -18.69 -2.00
CA ASP A 115 -1.67 -18.00 -0.79
C ASP A 115 -1.80 -16.48 -0.96
N THR A 116 -1.33 -15.95 -2.09
CA THR A 116 -1.42 -14.52 -2.43
C THR A 116 -2.87 -14.05 -2.51
N PHE A 117 -3.73 -14.79 -3.20
CA PHE A 117 -5.15 -14.43 -3.34
C PHE A 117 -5.92 -14.53 -2.02
N ASN A 118 -5.61 -15.52 -1.19
CA ASN A 118 -6.22 -15.65 0.13
C ASN A 118 -5.80 -14.49 1.04
N GLU A 119 -4.53 -14.07 1.01
CA GLU A 119 -4.07 -12.91 1.79
C GLU A 119 -4.72 -11.62 1.30
N ILE A 120 -4.82 -11.39 -0.02
CA ILE A 120 -5.54 -10.25 -0.60
C ILE A 120 -7.00 -10.25 -0.13
N THR A 121 -7.68 -11.39 -0.25
CA THR A 121 -9.08 -11.55 0.14
C THR A 121 -9.27 -11.29 1.64
N ARG A 122 -8.37 -11.81 2.49
CA ARG A 122 -8.38 -11.59 3.94
C ARG A 122 -8.26 -10.11 4.28
N ARG A 123 -7.32 -9.39 3.65
CA ARG A 123 -7.11 -7.95 3.89
C ARG A 123 -8.31 -7.11 3.45
N LEU A 124 -8.89 -7.41 2.28
CA LEU A 124 -10.08 -6.74 1.80
C LEU A 124 -11.28 -6.95 2.72
N HIS A 125 -11.52 -8.19 3.17
CA HIS A 125 -12.59 -8.46 4.14
C HIS A 125 -12.38 -7.71 5.46
N GLN A 126 -11.15 -7.64 5.98
CA GLN A 126 -10.84 -6.87 7.19
C GLN A 126 -11.16 -5.38 7.02
N TYR A 127 -10.80 -4.77 5.88
CA TYR A 127 -11.15 -3.37 5.62
C TYR A 127 -12.66 -3.15 5.48
N GLU A 128 -13.36 -4.09 4.88
CA GLU A 128 -14.81 -4.05 4.75
C GLU A 128 -15.51 -4.11 6.11
N GLU A 129 -15.04 -4.98 7.02
CA GLU A 129 -15.52 -5.06 8.40
C GLU A 129 -15.31 -3.75 9.17
N ILE A 130 -14.10 -3.19 9.13
CA ILE A 130 -13.78 -1.92 9.77
C ILE A 130 -14.68 -0.80 9.22
N THR A 131 -14.86 -0.75 7.90
CA THR A 131 -15.71 0.25 7.23
C THR A 131 -17.16 0.14 7.68
N ARG A 132 -17.72 -1.08 7.77
CA ARG A 132 -19.09 -1.30 8.26
C ARG A 132 -19.29 -0.82 9.69
N VAL A 133 -18.33 -1.10 10.57
CA VAL A 133 -18.38 -0.63 11.97
C VAL A 133 -18.40 0.89 12.01
N ILE A 134 -17.48 1.55 11.30
CA ILE A 134 -17.39 3.02 11.24
C ILE A 134 -18.68 3.64 10.68
N GLN A 135 -19.26 3.05 9.63
CA GLN A 135 -20.53 3.52 9.05
C GLN A 135 -21.69 3.44 10.06
N ASN A 136 -21.78 2.34 10.81
CA ASN A 136 -22.81 2.16 11.83
C ASN A 136 -22.63 3.14 13.00
N GLU A 137 -21.40 3.30 13.49
CA GLU A 137 -21.09 4.26 14.54
C GLU A 137 -21.39 5.70 14.13
N LYS A 138 -21.06 6.07 12.88
CA LYS A 138 -21.40 7.38 12.30
C LYS A 138 -22.91 7.62 12.33
N ILE A 139 -23.73 6.66 11.89
CA ILE A 139 -25.19 6.79 11.90
C ILE A 139 -25.72 7.00 13.33
N ILE A 140 -25.20 6.25 14.31
CA ILE A 140 -25.59 6.40 15.72
C ILE A 140 -25.21 7.79 16.24
N LEU A 141 -24.01 8.27 15.92
CA LEU A 141 -23.51 9.56 16.36
C LEU A 141 -24.31 10.72 15.75
N GLU A 142 -24.60 10.67 14.45
CA GLU A 142 -25.42 11.66 13.75
C GLU A 142 -26.83 11.75 14.37
N LYS A 143 -27.43 10.60 14.71
CA LYS A 143 -28.73 10.56 15.39
C LYS A 143 -28.67 11.23 16.76
N LYS A 144 -27.69 10.86 17.60
CA LYS A 144 -27.53 11.46 18.95
C LYS A 144 -27.28 12.97 18.89
N LEU A 145 -26.48 13.43 17.92
CA LEU A 145 -26.21 14.85 17.72
C LEU A 145 -27.47 15.61 17.34
N LYS A 146 -28.29 15.07 16.43
CA LYS A 146 -29.58 15.67 16.05
C LYS A 146 -30.52 15.78 17.24
N ASP A 147 -30.68 14.69 18.00
CA ASP A 147 -31.54 14.65 19.18
C ASP A 147 -31.11 15.70 20.24
N PHE A 148 -29.80 15.86 20.46
CA PHE A 148 -29.24 16.87 21.37
C PHE A 148 -29.51 18.30 20.90
N LEU A 149 -29.30 18.60 19.61
CA LEU A 149 -29.53 19.93 19.04
C LEU A 149 -31.02 20.31 19.00
N GLU A 150 -31.92 19.35 18.81
CA GLU A 150 -33.37 19.58 18.87
C GLU A 150 -33.88 19.74 20.31
N GLY A 151 -33.26 19.06 21.28
CA GLY A 151 -33.52 19.25 22.71
C GLY A 151 -33.20 20.67 23.20
N ASN A 152 -32.03 21.20 22.82
CA ASN A 152 -31.59 22.55 23.23
C ASN A 152 -32.35 23.70 22.54
N LYS A 153 -33.17 23.43 21.52
CA LYS A 153 -34.03 24.46 20.88
C LYS A 153 -35.38 24.65 21.60
N LYS A 154 -35.69 23.80 22.57
CA LYS A 154 -36.96 23.81 23.32
C LYS A 154 -36.86 24.41 24.73
N GLU A 155 -35.67 24.86 25.12
CA GLU A 155 -35.40 25.70 26.31
C GLU A 155 -35.07 27.14 25.86
#